data_AF-A0A8I1QZT1-F1
#
_entry.id   AF-A0A8I1QZT1-F1
#
_cell.length_a   1.000
_cell.length_b   1.000
_cell.length_c   1.000
_cell.angle_alpha   90.00
_cell.angle_beta   90.00
_cell.angle_gamma   90.00
#
_symmetry.space_group_name_H-M   'P 1'
#
loop_
_entity.id
_entity.type
_entity.pdbx_description
1 polymer ?
#
loop_
_entity_poly.entity_id
_entity_poly.type
_entity_poly.pdbx_seq_one_letter_code
_entity_poly.pdbx_strand_id
1 'polypeptide(L)' 'METTYHALARFAQSAGLLYFVAVFLSVCAYAFWPRNRSRFERAALQPLQED' A
#
# COMPACT_ATOMS: atom_id res chain seq x y z
N MET A 1 4.74 -18.23 -32.18
CA MET A 1 3.98 -18.35 -30.92
C MET A 1 4.84 -18.78 -29.72
N GLU A 2 6.17 -18.92 -29.87
CA GLU A 2 7.11 -19.25 -28.78
C GLU A 2 7.44 -18.07 -27.84
N THR A 3 7.39 -16.84 -28.35
CA THR A 3 7.86 -15.64 -27.63
C THR A 3 6.99 -15.29 -26.42
N THR A 4 5.67 -15.39 -26.54
CA THR A 4 4.73 -15.09 -25.46
C THR A 4 4.82 -16.12 -24.32
N TYR A 5 5.04 -17.39 -24.63
CA TYR A 5 5.13 -18.45 -23.63
C TYR A 5 6.40 -18.32 -22.78
N HIS A 6 7.55 -18.02 -23.41
CA HIS A 6 8.80 -17.75 -22.70
C HIS A 6 8.77 -16.47 -21.84
N ALA A 7 8.01 -15.45 -22.25
CA ALA A 7 7.79 -14.27 -21.44
C ALA A 7 6.94 -14.60 -20.21
N LEU A 8 5.85 -15.36 -20.40
CA LEU A 8 4.94 -15.75 -19.33
C LEU A 8 5.57 -16.71 -18.34
N ALA A 9 6.40 -17.66 -18.79
CA ALA A 9 7.15 -18.57 -17.92
C ALA A 9 8.15 -17.82 -17.01
N ARG A 10 8.88 -16.84 -17.56
CA ARG A 10 9.78 -15.97 -16.78
C ARG A 10 9.01 -15.08 -15.81
N PHE A 11 7.83 -14.62 -16.21
CA PHE A 11 6.95 -13.85 -15.33
C PHE A 11 6.40 -14.73 -14.21
N ALA A 12 5.93 -15.94 -14.50
CA ALA A 12 5.46 -16.91 -13.50
C ALA A 12 6.54 -17.25 -12.48
N GLN A 13 7.80 -17.38 -12.91
CA GLN A 13 8.95 -17.57 -12.02
C GLN A 13 9.16 -16.38 -11.07
N SER A 14 8.85 -15.16 -11.52
CA SER A 14 9.04 -13.91 -10.76
C SER A 14 7.75 -13.40 -10.11
N ALA A 15 6.61 -14.01 -10.42
CA ALA A 15 5.28 -13.55 -10.05
C ALA A 15 5.08 -13.64 -8.54
N GLY A 16 5.63 -14.68 -7.90
CA GLY A 16 5.62 -14.81 -6.45
C GLY A 16 6.34 -13.66 -5.76
N LEU A 17 7.55 -13.31 -6.22
CA LEU A 17 8.30 -12.17 -5.66
C LEU A 17 7.56 -10.85 -5.89
N LEU A 18 7.04 -10.62 -7.10
CA LEU A 18 6.28 -9.43 -7.42
C LEU A 18 5.02 -9.30 -6.55
N TYR A 19 4.32 -10.42 -6.32
CA TYR A 19 3.16 -10.49 -5.43
C TYR A 19 3.53 -10.14 -3.98
N PHE A 20 4.60 -10.73 -3.45
CA PHE A 20 5.08 -10.41 -2.09
C PHE A 20 5.43 -8.93 -1.93
N VAL A 21 6.15 -8.36 -2.90
CA VAL A 21 6.51 -6.94 -2.90
C VAL A 21 5.25 -6.06 -2.98
N ALA A 22 4.29 -6.39 -3.85
CA ALA A 22 3.04 -5.64 -4.00
C ALA A 22 2.19 -5.64 -2.72
N VAL A 23 2.07 -6.79 -2.06
CA VAL A 23 1.36 -6.91 -0.77
C VAL A 23 2.10 -6.13 0.31
N PHE A 24 3.42 -6.26 0.40
CA PHE A 24 4.23 -5.52 1.36
C PHE A 24 4.10 -4.00 1.20
N LEU A 25 4.20 -3.49 -0.03
CA LEU A 25 4.01 -2.07 -0.31
C LEU A 25 2.59 -1.60 0.02
N SER A 26 1.58 -2.43 -0.23
CA SER A 26 0.19 -2.13 0.12
C SER A 26 0.01 -2.00 1.64
N VAL A 27 0.59 -2.91 2.42
CA VAL A 27 0.57 -2.87 3.89
C VAL A 27 1.38 -1.69 4.42
N CYS A 28 2.55 -1.40 3.85
CA CYS A 28 3.33 -0.21 4.21
C CYS A 28 2.55 1.06 3.90
N ALA A 29 1.97 1.20 2.71
CA ALA A 29 1.15 2.35 2.34
C ALA A 29 -0.04 2.52 3.28
N TYR A 30 -0.68 1.41 3.69
CA TYR A 30 -1.74 1.41 4.69
C TYR A 30 -1.25 1.82 6.09
N ALA A 31 -0.13 1.28 6.54
CA ALA A 31 0.46 1.57 7.85
C ALA A 31 1.00 3.01 7.95
N PHE A 32 1.61 3.50 6.86
CA PHE A 32 2.11 4.87 6.76
C PHE A 32 1.04 5.87 6.34
N TRP A 33 -0.19 5.42 6.06
CA TRP A 33 -1.29 6.26 5.60
C TRP A 33 -1.52 7.42 6.60
N PRO A 34 -1.11 8.66 6.25
CA PRO A 34 -1.13 9.79 7.17
C PRO A 34 -2.54 10.39 7.28
N ARG A 35 -3.53 9.86 6.55
CA ARG A 35 -4.86 10.47 6.35
C ARG A 35 -5.71 10.57 7.60
N ASN A 36 -5.34 9.89 8.68
CA ASN A 36 -6.02 10.09 9.96
C ASN A 36 -5.20 10.93 10.94
N ARG A 37 -3.90 11.14 10.70
CA ARG A 37 -3.06 11.98 11.56
C ARG A 37 -3.43 13.45 11.44
N SER A 38 -3.58 13.98 10.22
CA SER A 38 -4.03 15.37 10.02
C SER A 38 -5.48 15.61 10.48
N ARG A 39 -6.33 14.58 10.43
CA ARG A 39 -7.69 14.64 10.96
C ARG A 39 -7.69 14.64 12.49
N PHE A 40 -6.87 13.81 13.13
CA PHE A 40 -6.71 13.79 14.58
C PHE A 40 -6.03 15.06 15.11
N GLU A 41 -5.05 15.58 14.39
CA GLU A 41 -4.35 16.82 14.75
C GLU A 41 -5.31 18.02 14.66
N ARG A 42 -6.16 18.08 13.63
CA ARG A 42 -7.24 19.09 13.54
C ARG A 42 -8.31 18.92 14.61
N ALA A 43 -8.67 17.70 14.98
CA ALA A 43 -9.63 17.43 16.05
C ALA A 43 -9.04 17.72 17.44
N ALA A 44 -7.74 17.49 17.65
CA ALA A 44 -7.02 17.82 18.89
C ALA A 44 -6.79 19.33 19.05
N LEU A 45 -6.70 20.07 17.93
CA LEU A 45 -6.64 21.53 17.95
C LEU A 45 -8.01 22.20 18.12
N GLN A 46 -9.11 21.44 18.02
CA GLN A 46 -10.43 21.93 18.41
C GLN A 46 -10.47 21.89 19.94
N PRO A 47 -10.28 23.03 20.62
CA PRO A 47 -10.28 23.05 22.08
C PRO A 47 -11.65 22.58 22.53
N LEU A 48 -11.67 21.85 23.65
CA LEU A 48 -12.87 21.56 24.43
C LEU A 48 -13.58 22.89 24.78
N GLN A 49 -14.41 23.41 23.87
CA GLN A 49 -15.40 24.42 24.16
C GLN A 49 -16.74 23.68 24.23
N GLU A 50 -16.92 22.96 25.33
CA GLU A 50 -18.25 22.65 25.84
C GLU A 50 -18.44 23.54 27.08
N ASP A 51 -18.88 24.78 26.83
CA ASP A 51 -19.67 25.60 27.76
C ASP A 51 -21.10 25.66 27.21
#